data_AF-A0A3C0NM42-F1
#
_entry.id   AF-A0A3C0NM42-F1
#
_cell.length_a   1.000
_cell.length_b   1.000
_cell.length_c   1.000
_cell.angle_alpha   90.00
_cell.angle_beta   90.00
_cell.angle_gamma   90.00
#
_symmetry.space_group_name_H-M   'P 1'
#
loop_
_entity.id
_entity.type
_entity.pdbx_description
1 polymer ?
#
loop_
_entity_poly.entity_id
_entity_poly.type
_entity_poly.pdbx_seq_one_letter_code
_entity_poly.pdbx_strand_id
1 'polypeptide(L)' 'MENREKLRLTGVSDVSGFDENVVVLMTDMGELSIRGEALHIDRIDLEAGILELRGRVSELSYEERTAAGSLWSRLFG' A
#
# COMPACT_ATOMS: atom_id res chain seq x y z
N MET A 1 13.21 -6.71 -2.47
CA MET A 1 13.52 -5.38 -3.03
C MET A 1 14.90 -5.45 -3.67
N GLU A 2 14.99 -5.32 -4.98
CA GLU A 2 16.26 -5.02 -5.65
C GLU A 2 16.34 -3.49 -5.79
N ASN A 3 17.37 -2.88 -5.19
CA ASN A 3 17.71 -1.46 -5.32
C ASN A 3 16.63 -0.40 -5.00
N ARG A 4 15.52 -0.75 -4.32
CA ARG A 4 14.39 0.17 -4.05
C ARG A 4 13.75 0.76 -5.33
N GLU A 5 14.01 0.12 -6.48
CA GLU A 5 13.54 0.55 -7.80
C GLU A 5 12.39 -0.29 -8.32
N LYS A 6 12.29 -1.54 -7.87
CA LYS A 6 11.24 -2.49 -8.24
C LYS A 6 10.55 -3.02 -6.99
N LEU A 7 9.24 -2.87 -6.94
CA LEU A 7 8.42 -3.35 -5.85
C LEU A 7 7.29 -4.21 -6.44
N ARG A 8 7.25 -5.46 -5.98
CA ARG A 8 6.21 -6.42 -6.34
C ARG A 8 5.39 -6.71 -5.09
N LEU A 9 4.09 -6.51 -5.19
CA LEU A 9 3.10 -6.72 -4.14
C LEU A 9 2.13 -7.82 -4.55
N THR A 10 1.66 -8.56 -3.55
CA THR A 10 0.68 -9.64 -3.68
C THR A 10 -0.44 -9.41 -2.67
N GLY A 11 -1.65 -9.88 -2.97
CA GLY A 11 -2.82 -9.66 -2.10
C GLY A 11 -3.45 -8.27 -2.28
N VAL A 12 -3.22 -7.63 -3.42
CA VAL A 12 -3.91 -6.38 -3.80
C VAL A 12 -5.29 -6.76 -4.35
N SER A 13 -6.34 -6.28 -3.71
CA SER A 13 -7.72 -6.49 -4.15
C SER A 13 -8.22 -5.35 -5.04
N ASP A 14 -7.72 -4.13 -4.85
CA ASP A 14 -8.07 -2.99 -5.70
C ASP A 14 -6.99 -1.89 -5.69
N VAL A 15 -7.06 -0.97 -6.63
CA VAL A 15 -6.21 0.23 -6.70
C VAL A 15 -7.08 1.47 -6.53
N SER A 16 -6.99 2.11 -5.37
CA SER A 16 -7.81 3.29 -5.08
C SER A 16 -7.28 4.55 -5.78
N GLY A 17 -5.97 4.62 -6.05
CA GLY A 17 -5.37 5.77 -6.71
C GLY A 17 -3.92 5.53 -7.09
N PHE A 18 -3.50 6.06 -8.22
CA PHE A 18 -2.11 6.00 -8.65
C PHE A 18 -1.70 7.31 -9.30
N ASP A 19 -0.51 7.78 -8.95
CA ASP A 19 0.20 8.85 -9.63
C ASP A 19 1.72 8.61 -9.54
N GLU A 20 2.52 9.57 -10.02
CA GLU A 20 3.98 9.49 -10.06
C GLU A 20 4.66 9.62 -8.69
N ASN A 21 3.94 10.05 -7.65
CA ASN A 21 4.45 10.32 -6.31
C ASN A 21 3.82 9.40 -5.24
N VAL A 22 2.59 8.94 -5.45
CA VAL A 22 1.84 8.08 -4.52
C VAL A 22 1.01 7.03 -5.25
N VAL A 23 1.00 5.81 -4.70
CA VAL A 23 0.14 4.71 -5.13
C VAL A 23 -0.61 4.19 -3.90
N VAL A 24 -1.94 4.16 -3.99
CA VAL A 24 -2.84 3.70 -2.93
C VAL A 24 -3.50 2.40 -3.37
N LEU A 25 -3.25 1.34 -2.61
CA LEU A 25 -3.70 -0.02 -2.89
C LEU A 25 -4.63 -0.48 -1.77
N MET A 26 -5.71 -1.15 -2.15
CA MET A 26 -6.58 -1.85 -1.22
C MET A 26 -6.14 -3.30 -1.12
N THR A 27 -6.05 -3.79 0.11
CA THR A 27 -5.84 -5.20 0.43
C THR A 27 -6.99 -5.68 1.31
N ASP A 28 -7.17 -6.98 1.44
CA ASP A 28 -8.26 -7.53 2.26
C ASP A 28 -8.16 -7.11 3.74
N MET A 29 -6.94 -6.88 4.22
CA MET A 29 -6.65 -6.57 5.62
C MET A 29 -6.54 -5.06 5.90
N GLY A 30 -6.53 -4.20 4.88
CA GLY A 30 -6.29 -2.77 5.06
C GLY A 30 -5.88 -2.03 3.80
N GLU A 31 -5.56 -0.75 3.95
CA GLU A 31 -5.04 0.07 2.87
C GLU A 31 -3.50 0.09 2.91
N LEU A 32 -2.87 -0.01 1.75
CA LEU A 32 -1.44 0.14 1.59
C LEU A 32 -1.15 1.35 0.69
N SER A 33 -0.52 2.36 1.29
CA SER A 33 -0.08 3.58 0.60
C SER A 33 1.44 3.56 0.39
N ILE A 34 1.86 3.79 -0.84
CA ILE A 34 3.27 3.79 -1.26
C ILE A 34 3.61 5.18 -1.75
N ARG A 35 4.57 5.85 -1.10
CA ARG A 35 5.04 7.19 -1.51
C ARG A 35 6.46 7.13 -2.06
N GLY A 36 6.72 7.91 -3.09
CA GLY A 36 7.96 7.86 -3.84
C GLY A 36 8.06 8.94 -4.91
N GLU A 37 8.92 8.70 -5.88
CA GLU A 37 9.14 9.54 -7.06
C GLU A 37 9.20 8.66 -8.32
N ALA A 38 8.64 9.16 -9.42
CA ALA A 38 8.55 8.45 -10.70
C ALA A 38 7.94 7.05 -10.55
N LEU A 39 6.91 6.93 -9.71
CA LEU A 39 6.16 5.71 -9.54
C LEU A 39 5.38 5.39 -10.82
N HIS A 40 5.54 4.17 -11.30
CA HIS A 40 4.92 3.68 -12.53
C HIS A 40 4.48 2.23 -12.35
N ILE A 41 3.24 1.93 -12.71
CA ILE A 41 2.71 0.56 -12.67
C ILE A 41 3.14 -0.14 -13.96
N ASP A 42 3.98 -1.16 -13.82
CA ASP A 42 4.43 -2.00 -14.94
C ASP A 42 3.40 -3.05 -15.31
N ARG A 43 2.80 -3.65 -14.28
CA ARG A 43 1.82 -4.71 -14.43
C ARG A 43 0.84 -4.69 -13.27
N ILE A 44 -0.43 -4.87 -13.59
CA ILE A 44 -1.51 -5.04 -12.63
C ILE A 44 -2.33 -6.28 -13.00
N ASP A 45 -2.55 -7.15 -12.02
CA ASP A 45 -3.32 -8.38 -12.15
C ASP A 45 -4.15 -8.58 -10.88
N LEU A 46 -5.34 -7.96 -10.85
CA LEU A 46 -6.21 -7.96 -9.67
C LEU A 46 -6.79 -9.34 -9.36
N GLU A 47 -6.99 -10.21 -10.36
CA GLU A 47 -7.46 -11.59 -10.14
C GLU A 47 -6.40 -12.44 -9.45
N ALA A 48 -5.13 -12.31 -9.86
CA ALA A 48 -4.01 -12.94 -9.17
C ALA A 48 -3.61 -12.20 -7.88
N GLY A 49 -4.14 -10.99 -7.68
CA GLY A 49 -3.78 -10.06 -6.60
C GLY A 49 -2.35 -9.54 -6.70
N ILE A 50 -1.76 -9.48 -7.89
CA ILE A 50 -0.37 -9.08 -8.12
C ILE A 50 -0.30 -7.67 -8.70
N LEU A 51 0.56 -6.84 -8.11
CA LEU A 51 0.91 -5.53 -8.65
C LEU A 51 2.43 -5.37 -8.69
N GLU A 52 2.95 -4.95 -9.84
CA GLU A 52 4.36 -4.63 -10.04
C GLU A 52 4.50 -3.15 -10.38
N LEU A 53 5.28 -2.45 -9.57
CA LEU A 53 5.58 -1.03 -9.75
C LEU A 53 7.09 -0.80 -9.83
N ARG A 54 7.45 0.20 -10.64
CA ARG A 54 8.80 0.75 -10.75
C ARG A 54 8.81 2.18 -10.24
N GLY A 55 9.97 2.61 -9.76
CA GLY A 55 10.18 3.97 -9.28
C GLY A 55 10.93 3.99 -7.97
N ARG A 56 11.21 5.19 -7.46
CA ARG A 56 11.97 5.33 -6.22
C ARG A 56 11.02 5.35 -5.04
N VAL A 57 11.00 4.27 -4.26
CA VAL A 57 10.13 4.19 -3.08
C VAL A 57 10.79 4.85 -1.88
N SER A 58 10.14 5.87 -1.35
CA SER A 58 10.58 6.64 -0.18
C SER A 58 9.92 6.13 1.09
N GLU A 59 8.64 5.76 1.04
CA GLU A 59 7.85 5.36 2.20
C GLU A 59 6.78 4.32 1.80
N LEU A 60 6.50 3.41 2.73
CA LEU A 60 5.41 2.44 2.65
C LEU A 60 4.62 2.55 3.95
N SER A 61 3.34 2.91 3.85
CA SER A 61 2.42 3.00 4.98
C SER A 61 1.33 1.97 4.82
N TYR A 62 1.16 1.11 5.81
CA TYR A 62 0.09 0.13 5.87
C TYR A 62 -0.87 0.51 6.99
N GLU A 63 -2.12 0.78 6.62
CA GLU A 63 -3.18 1.11 7.55
C GLU A 63 -4.11 -0.09 7.69
N GLU A 64 -3.95 -0.82 8.79
CA GLU A 64 -4.89 -1.85 9.19
C GLU A 64 -6.21 -1.19 9.63
N ARG A 65 -7.34 -1.74 9.19
CA ARG A 65 -8.67 -1.34 9.69
C ARG A 65 -8.78 -1.74 11.17
N THR A 66 -8.18 -0.94 12.04
CA THR A 66 -8.31 -1.13 13.48
C THR A 66 -9.73 -0.74 13.86
N ALA A 67 -10.50 -1.69 14.39
CA ALA A 67 -11.77 -1.38 15.00
C ALA A 67 -11.54 -0.34 16.12
N ALA A 68 -11.91 0.91 15.86
CA ALA A 68 -11.76 2.02 16.78
C ALA A 68 -12.60 1.76 18.04
N GLY A 69 -12.00 1.22 19.10
CA GLY A 69 -12.70 1.06 20.37
C GLY A 69 -12.04 0.12 21.38
N SER A 70 -10.95 0.54 22.03
CA SER A 70 -10.60 -0.04 23.34
C SER A 70 -9.44 0.62 24.08
N LEU A 71 -8.54 1.34 23.41
CA LEU A 71 -7.27 1.72 24.04
C LEU A 71 -7.31 3.01 24.88
N TRP A 72 -8.36 3.83 24.73
CA TRP A 72 -8.48 5.09 25.48
C TRP A 72 -9.22 4.96 26.82
N SER A 73 -9.99 3.89 27.04
CA SER A 73 -10.76 3.70 28.28
C SER A 73 -9.96 3.17 29.47
N ARG A 74 -8.74 2.67 29.24
CA ARG A 74 -7.85 2.14 30.28
C ARG A 74 -6.81 3.13 30.82
N LEU A 75 -6.67 4.30 30.19
CA LEU A 75 -5.68 5.30 30.60
C LEU A 75 -6.29 6.50 31.35
N PHE A 76 -7.62 6.61 31.37
CA PHE A 76 -8.35 7.69 32.06
C PHE A 76 -9.47 7.17 32.98
N GLY A 77 -9.42 5.89 33.35
CA GLY A 77 -10.34 5.24 34.29
C GLY A 77 -9.63 4.86 35.59
#